data_AF-A0A1D6JES3-F1
#
_entry.id   AF-A0A1D6JES3-F1
#
_cell.length_a   1.000
_cell.length_b   1.000
_cell.length_c   1.000
_cell.angle_alpha   90.00
_cell.angle_beta   90.00
_cell.angle_gamma   90.00
#
_symmetry.space_group_name_H-M   'P 1'
#
loop_
_entity.id
_entity.type
_entity.pdbx_description
1 polymer ?
#
loop_
_entity_poly.entity_id
_entity_poly.type
_entity_poly.pdbx_seq_one_letter_code
_entity_poly.pdbx_strand_id
1 'polypeptide(L)'
;MPAGRLARDIEKMSDEAAAQFAFSQLKKILPNAAEPMNYLVSHWGSDENTLGSYTFDGVNKPRDLYEKLRIPVDNLFFAGEATSVKYTGTVHGAFSTGVMAAEECKMRVLERFRELDMLEMCHPAMGDESPVSVPLLISRL
;
A
#
# COMPACT_ATOMS: atom_id res chain seq x y z
N MET A 1 -10.87 -20.66 -0.89
CA MET A 1 -10.87 -19.26 -1.38
C MET A 1 -10.69 -19.24 -2.88
N PRO A 2 -11.37 -18.36 -3.61
CA PRO A 2 -11.12 -18.12 -5.03
C PRO A 2 -9.66 -17.70 -5.25
N ALA A 3 -9.00 -18.24 -6.28
CA ALA A 3 -7.64 -17.90 -6.66
C ALA A 3 -7.45 -18.09 -8.18
N GLY A 4 -6.40 -17.48 -8.74
CA GLY A 4 -6.10 -17.57 -10.17
C GLY A 4 -7.27 -17.08 -11.04
N ARG A 5 -7.64 -17.87 -12.06
CA ARG A 5 -8.76 -17.53 -12.96
C ARG A 5 -10.09 -17.42 -12.22
N LEU A 6 -10.33 -18.29 -11.24
CA LEU A 6 -11.59 -18.30 -10.49
C LEU A 6 -11.83 -16.98 -9.75
N ALA A 7 -10.78 -16.34 -9.22
CA ALA A 7 -10.93 -15.03 -8.58
C ALA A 7 -11.54 -13.99 -9.53
N ARG A 8 -11.07 -13.97 -10.80
CA ARG A 8 -11.59 -13.06 -11.84
C ARG A 8 -12.99 -13.41 -12.32
N ASP A 9 -13.38 -14.67 -12.23
CA ASP A 9 -14.72 -15.10 -12.62
C ASP A 9 -15.74 -14.79 -11.51
N ILE A 10 -15.35 -14.93 -10.24
CA ILE A 10 -16.17 -14.53 -9.08
C ILE A 10 -16.40 -13.01 -9.05
N GLU A 11 -15.42 -12.19 -9.41
CA GLU A 11 -15.57 -10.71 -9.50
C GLU A 11 -16.68 -10.26 -10.47
N LYS A 12 -17.09 -11.11 -11.42
CA LYS A 12 -18.16 -10.80 -12.38
C LYS A 12 -19.54 -11.20 -11.87
N MET A 13 -19.62 -11.88 -10.73
CA MET A 13 -20.86 -12.33 -10.12
C MET A 13 -21.39 -11.29 -9.15
N SER A 14 -22.70 -11.33 -8.88
CA SER A 14 -23.23 -10.66 -7.70
C SER A 14 -22.76 -11.36 -6.42
N ASP A 15 -22.72 -10.64 -5.30
CA ASP A 15 -22.30 -11.18 -4.01
C ASP A 15 -23.13 -12.40 -3.59
N GLU A 16 -24.44 -12.36 -3.81
CA GLU A 16 -25.37 -13.48 -3.55
C GLU A 16 -24.99 -14.72 -4.37
N ALA A 17 -24.69 -14.55 -5.67
CA ALA A 17 -24.31 -15.66 -6.53
C ALA A 17 -22.95 -16.25 -6.15
N ALA A 18 -21.98 -15.40 -5.78
CA ALA A 18 -20.68 -15.84 -5.28
C ALA A 18 -20.79 -16.58 -3.93
N ALA A 19 -21.61 -16.08 -3.01
CA ALA A 19 -21.89 -16.72 -1.73
C ALA A 19 -22.58 -18.08 -1.93
N GLN A 20 -23.57 -18.16 -2.81
CA GLN A 20 -24.24 -19.42 -3.13
C GLN A 20 -23.35 -20.40 -3.86
N PHE A 21 -22.44 -19.92 -4.73
CA PHE A 21 -21.42 -20.77 -5.32
C PHE A 21 -20.54 -21.42 -4.23
N ALA A 22 -20.04 -20.63 -3.27
CA ALA A 22 -19.26 -21.16 -2.16
C ALA A 22 -20.06 -22.15 -1.30
N PHE A 23 -21.32 -21.82 -0.99
CA PHE A 23 -22.21 -22.67 -0.20
C PHE A 23 -22.55 -23.99 -0.91
N SER A 24 -22.71 -23.98 -2.24
CA SER A 24 -22.90 -25.20 -3.03
C SER A 24 -21.71 -26.16 -2.94
N GLN A 25 -20.48 -25.65 -2.82
CA GLN A 25 -19.31 -26.50 -2.58
C GLN A 25 -19.30 -27.05 -1.16
N LEU A 26 -19.71 -26.25 -0.17
CA LEU A 26 -19.84 -26.69 1.22
C LEU A 26 -20.85 -27.84 1.36
N LYS A 27 -22.02 -27.76 0.72
CA LYS A 27 -23.05 -28.83 0.79
C LYS A 27 -22.58 -30.18 0.25
N LYS A 28 -21.59 -30.21 -0.65
CA LYS A 28 -20.99 -31.47 -1.13
C LYS A 28 -20.23 -32.21 -0.01
N ILE A 29 -19.69 -31.46 0.95
CA ILE A 29 -18.94 -31.98 2.09
C ILE A 29 -19.87 -32.16 3.30
N LEU A 30 -20.76 -31.19 3.52
CA LEU A 30 -21.71 -31.15 4.63
C LEU A 30 -23.15 -31.00 4.08
N PRO A 31 -23.82 -32.11 3.70
CA PRO A 31 -25.12 -32.06 3.02
C PRO A 31 -26.23 -31.36 3.82
N ASN A 32 -26.14 -31.40 5.14
CA ASN A 32 -27.12 -30.83 6.07
C ASN A 32 -26.72 -29.45 6.60
N ALA A 33 -25.72 -28.79 6.00
CA ALA A 33 -25.33 -27.43 6.41
C ALA A 33 -26.49 -26.45 6.21
N ALA A 34 -26.76 -25.63 7.23
CA ALA A 34 -27.73 -24.54 7.16
C ALA A 34 -27.25 -23.41 6.25
N GLU A 35 -28.19 -22.66 5.68
CA GLU A 35 -27.88 -21.55 4.78
C GLU A 35 -27.18 -20.41 5.51
N PRO A 36 -26.23 -19.70 4.86
CA PRO A 36 -25.55 -18.58 5.47
C PRO A 36 -26.53 -17.43 5.71
N MET A 37 -26.59 -16.94 6.95
CA MET A 37 -27.42 -15.79 7.31
C MET A 37 -26.86 -14.46 6.78
N ASN A 38 -25.54 -14.37 6.65
CA ASN A 38 -24.82 -13.20 6.15
C ASN A 38 -23.60 -13.65 5.35
N TYR A 39 -23.19 -12.83 4.39
CA TYR A 39 -21.97 -13.04 3.62
C TYR A 39 -21.34 -11.68 3.28
N LEU A 40 -20.04 -11.71 3.03
CA LEU A 40 -19.27 -10.59 2.51
C LEU A 40 -18.36 -11.12 1.41
N VAL A 41 -18.40 -10.49 0.25
CA VAL A 41 -17.59 -10.85 -0.91
C VAL A 41 -16.64 -9.69 -1.20
N SER A 42 -15.35 -9.95 -1.17
CA SER A 42 -14.34 -8.93 -1.49
C SER A 42 -14.09 -8.90 -3.00
N HIS A 43 -14.06 -7.70 -3.59
CA HIS A 43 -13.78 -7.47 -5.01
C HIS A 43 -12.50 -6.63 -5.18
N TRP A 44 -11.37 -7.15 -4.69
CA TRP A 44 -10.08 -6.44 -4.71
C TRP A 44 -9.62 -6.04 -6.11
N GLY A 45 -9.94 -6.84 -7.13
CA GLY A 45 -9.50 -6.60 -8.50
C GLY A 45 -10.21 -5.44 -9.19
N SER A 46 -11.42 -5.10 -8.76
CA SER A 46 -12.22 -3.99 -9.30
C SER A 46 -12.38 -2.81 -8.33
N ASP A 47 -12.00 -2.97 -7.06
CA ASP A 47 -11.89 -1.88 -6.09
C ASP A 47 -10.91 -0.80 -6.58
N GLU A 48 -11.38 0.44 -6.66
CA GLU A 48 -10.64 1.56 -7.27
C GLU A 48 -9.38 1.95 -6.50
N ASN A 49 -9.30 1.60 -5.21
CA ASN A 49 -8.19 1.97 -4.33
C ASN A 49 -7.10 0.89 -4.29
N THR A 50 -7.36 -0.31 -4.79
CA THR A 50 -6.43 -1.44 -4.72
C THR A 50 -6.14 -2.10 -6.06
N LEU A 51 -7.13 -2.22 -6.95
CA LEU A 51 -7.00 -2.79 -8.30
C LEU A 51 -6.30 -4.17 -8.36
N GLY A 52 -6.33 -4.91 -7.24
CA GLY A 52 -5.58 -6.12 -7.03
C GLY A 52 -5.42 -6.45 -5.55
N SER A 53 -4.92 -7.65 -5.27
CA SER A 53 -4.74 -8.12 -3.88
C SER A 53 -3.41 -7.67 -3.29
N TYR A 54 -2.32 -8.10 -3.93
CA TYR A 54 -0.94 -7.82 -3.53
C TYR A 54 0.00 -8.18 -4.69
N THR A 55 1.22 -7.64 -4.63
CA THR A 55 2.25 -7.87 -5.64
C THR A 55 2.78 -9.30 -5.60
N PHE A 56 3.21 -9.79 -6.75
CA PHE A 56 3.85 -11.08 -6.92
C PHE A 56 4.97 -10.98 -7.96
N ASP A 57 5.90 -11.94 -7.93
CA ASP A 57 6.98 -12.03 -8.91
C ASP A 57 6.45 -12.49 -10.27
N GLY A 58 6.21 -11.52 -11.15
CA GLY A 58 5.80 -11.78 -12.52
C GLY A 58 6.90 -12.43 -13.36
N VAL A 59 6.51 -13.34 -14.25
CA VAL A 59 7.42 -13.91 -15.26
C VAL A 59 7.97 -12.78 -16.13
N ASN A 60 9.27 -12.84 -16.45
CA ASN A 60 10.00 -11.84 -17.24
C ASN A 60 10.05 -10.43 -16.64
N LYS A 61 9.83 -10.27 -15.33
CA LYS A 61 10.10 -8.99 -14.65
C LYS A 61 11.58 -8.86 -14.28
N PRO A 62 12.14 -7.64 -14.33
CA PRO A 62 13.53 -7.42 -13.96
C PRO A 62 13.71 -7.67 -12.45
N ARG A 63 14.87 -8.21 -12.07
CA ARG A 63 15.15 -8.58 -10.67
C ARG A 63 15.20 -7.37 -9.73
N ASP A 64 15.54 -6.20 -10.26
CA ASP A 64 15.69 -4.94 -9.54
C ASP A 64 14.40 -4.09 -9.54
N LEU A 65 13.25 -4.68 -9.89
CA LEU A 65 11.97 -3.96 -10.01
C LEU A 65 11.58 -3.27 -8.70
N TYR A 66 11.66 -3.99 -7.58
CA TYR A 66 11.23 -3.49 -6.27
C TYR A 66 12.15 -2.38 -5.77
N GLU A 67 13.46 -2.49 -6.03
CA GLU A 67 14.44 -1.44 -5.75
C GLU A 67 14.14 -0.19 -6.57
N LYS A 68 13.85 -0.34 -7.87
CA LYS A 68 13.49 0.77 -8.75
C LYS A 68 12.25 1.49 -8.29
N LEU A 69 11.21 0.76 -7.86
CA LEU A 69 9.97 1.35 -7.35
C LEU A 69 10.17 2.18 -6.07
N ARG A 70 11.24 1.94 -5.30
CA ARG A 70 11.55 2.68 -4.09
C ARG A 70 12.29 4.00 -4.35
N ILE A 71 12.88 4.18 -5.53
CA ILE A 71 13.71 5.35 -5.82
C ILE A 71 12.87 6.63 -5.69
N PRO A 72 13.22 7.56 -4.79
CA PRO A 72 12.48 8.80 -4.64
C PRO A 72 12.64 9.70 -5.87
N VAL A 73 11.61 10.50 -6.16
CA VAL A 73 11.60 11.48 -7.25
C VAL A 73 11.39 12.86 -6.63
N ASP A 74 12.46 13.65 -6.57
CA ASP A 74 12.48 14.95 -5.89
C ASP A 74 12.04 14.83 -4.42
N ASN A 75 10.86 15.36 -4.07
CA ASN A 75 10.25 15.31 -2.75
C ASN A 75 9.18 14.20 -2.61
N LEU A 76 9.05 13.33 -3.61
CA LEU A 76 8.15 12.18 -3.58
C LEU A 76 8.91 10.92 -3.16
N PHE A 77 8.41 10.25 -2.13
CA PHE A 77 8.97 9.03 -1.57
C PHE A 77 7.94 7.89 -1.71
N PHE A 78 8.43 6.68 -1.99
CA PHE A 78 7.59 5.52 -2.27
C PHE A 78 7.78 4.43 -1.23
N ALA A 79 6.67 3.94 -0.70
CA ALA A 79 6.61 2.87 0.28
C ALA A 79 5.45 1.91 -0.04
N GLY A 80 5.38 0.81 0.69
CA GLY A 80 4.34 -0.21 0.52
C GLY A 80 4.91 -1.60 0.27
N GLU A 81 4.03 -2.58 0.16
CA GLU A 81 4.43 -3.98 -0.02
C GLU A 81 5.20 -4.18 -1.33
N ALA A 82 4.81 -3.42 -2.37
CA ALA A 82 5.40 -3.45 -3.71
C ALA A 82 6.79 -2.78 -3.81
N THR A 83 7.34 -2.27 -2.70
CA THR A 83 8.70 -1.70 -2.65
C THR A 83 9.64 -2.50 -1.74
N SER A 84 9.16 -3.62 -1.19
CA SER A 84 9.93 -4.49 -0.31
C SER A 84 10.61 -5.59 -1.11
N VAL A 85 11.94 -5.59 -1.15
CA VAL A 85 12.73 -6.63 -1.84
C VAL A 85 12.65 -7.98 -1.12
N LYS A 86 12.59 -7.95 0.22
CA LYS A 86 12.69 -9.14 1.06
C LYS A 86 11.33 -9.76 1.42
N TYR A 87 10.28 -8.92 1.42
CA TYR A 87 8.98 -9.26 1.99
C TYR A 87 7.82 -8.74 1.11
N THR A 88 7.90 -8.99 -0.20
CA THR A 88 6.88 -8.64 -1.21
C THR A 88 5.50 -9.20 -0.85
N GLY A 89 4.44 -8.43 -1.07
CA GLY A 89 3.05 -8.90 -0.87
C GLY A 89 2.63 -9.05 0.59
N THR A 90 3.40 -8.49 1.54
CA THR A 90 3.15 -8.66 2.97
C THR A 90 2.97 -7.36 3.74
N VAL A 91 2.25 -7.45 4.86
CA VAL A 91 2.05 -6.33 5.79
C VAL A 91 3.37 -5.87 6.41
N HIS A 92 4.25 -6.79 6.82
CA HIS A 92 5.54 -6.43 7.43
C HIS A 92 6.50 -5.82 6.40
N GLY A 93 6.43 -6.25 5.13
CA GLY A 93 7.12 -5.59 4.03
C GLY A 93 6.69 -4.15 3.86
N ALA A 94 5.38 -3.90 3.81
CA ALA A 94 4.83 -2.54 3.72
C ALA A 94 5.22 -1.66 4.92
N PHE A 95 5.16 -2.20 6.12
CA PHE A 95 5.57 -1.48 7.33
C PHE A 95 7.06 -1.11 7.28
N SER A 96 7.92 -2.09 6.97
CA SER A 96 9.37 -1.87 6.91
C SER A 96 9.76 -0.82 5.88
N THR A 97 9.16 -0.85 4.69
CA THR A 97 9.44 0.15 3.64
C THR A 97 8.87 1.52 3.97
N GLY A 98 7.75 1.57 4.70
CA GLY A 98 7.20 2.82 5.25
C GLY A 98 8.15 3.51 6.22
N VAL A 99 8.75 2.76 7.15
CA VAL A 99 9.76 3.30 8.07
C VAL A 99 10.99 3.82 7.31
N MET A 100 11.45 3.08 6.29
CA MET A 100 12.57 3.51 5.46
C MET A 100 12.28 4.82 4.72
N ALA A 101 11.14 4.90 4.02
CA ALA A 101 10.75 6.11 3.28
C ALA A 101 10.56 7.33 4.21
N ALA A 102 10.04 7.11 5.43
CA ALA A 102 9.93 8.16 6.44
C ALA A 102 11.31 8.69 6.88
N GLU A 103 12.29 7.80 7.07
CA GLU A 103 13.66 8.19 7.41
C GLU A 103 14.33 8.95 6.25
N GLU A 104 14.18 8.49 5.01
CA GLU A 104 14.70 9.18 3.83
C GLU A 104 14.09 10.59 3.68
N CYS A 105 12.78 10.71 3.88
CA CYS A 105 12.08 12.00 3.90
C CYS A 105 12.63 12.92 4.98
N LYS A 106 12.76 12.43 6.22
CA LYS A 106 13.34 13.19 7.34
C LYS A 106 14.75 13.68 7.02
N MET A 107 15.60 12.81 6.46
CA MET A 107 16.97 13.17 6.10
C MET A 107 17.02 14.23 5.01
N ARG A 108 16.20 14.12 3.96
CA ARG A 108 16.11 15.13 2.90
C ARG A 108 15.70 16.49 3.43
N VAL A 109 14.74 16.52 4.35
CA VAL A 109 14.28 17.75 4.99
C VAL A 109 15.43 18.39 5.78
N LEU A 110 16.13 17.61 6.61
CA LEU A 110 17.27 18.10 7.40
C LEU A 110 18.46 18.58 6.55
N GLU A 111 18.72 17.95 5.40
CA GLU A 111 19.73 18.40 4.44
C GLU A 111 19.36 19.77 3.85
N ARG A 112 18.12 19.93 3.39
CA ARG A 112 17.65 21.22 2.86
C ARG A 112 17.66 22.32 3.91
N PHE A 113 17.28 22.03 5.16
CA PHE A 113 17.35 23.02 6.24
C PHE A 113 18.79 23.40 6.58
N ARG A 114 19.73 22.45 6.60
CA ARG A 114 21.15 22.78 6.76
C ARG A 114 21.70 23.63 5.62
N GLU A 115 21.28 23.38 4.39
CA GLU A 115 21.63 24.22 3.25
C GLU A 115 21.04 25.63 3.38
N LEU A 116 19.82 25.76 3.89
CA LEU A 116 19.17 27.05 4.16
C LEU A 116 19.86 27.82 5.29
N ASP A 117 20.16 27.18 6.43
CA ASP A 117 20.91 27.80 7.53
C ASP A 117 22.28 28.31 7.03
N MET A 118 22.98 27.52 6.20
CA MET A 118 24.25 27.93 5.59
C MET A 118 24.09 29.11 4.61
N LEU A 119 22.98 29.17 3.86
CA LEU A 119 22.64 30.27 2.96
C LEU A 119 22.25 31.55 3.73
N GLU A 120 21.53 31.43 4.84
CA GLU A 120 21.20 32.53 5.75
C GLU A 120 22.45 33.05 6.49
N MET A 121 23.37 32.17 6.90
CA MET A 121 24.67 32.59 7.44
C MET A 121 25.54 33.36 6.43
N CYS A 122 25.36 33.11 5.13
CA CYS A 122 26.04 33.85 4.06
C CYS A 122 25.35 35.19 3.71
N HIS A 123 24.16 35.48 4.27
CA HIS A 123 23.46 36.75 4.12
C HIS A 123 23.09 37.32 5.51
N PRO A 124 23.87 38.25 6.09
CA PRO A 124 23.53 38.80 7.38
C PRO A 124 22.39 39.82 7.22
N ALA A 125 21.13 39.38 7.33
CA ALA A 125 19.98 40.29 7.39
C ALA A 125 18.81 39.72 8.22
N MET A 126 18.68 40.29 9.41
CA MET A 126 17.54 40.36 10.35
C MET A 126 16.19 39.74 9.93
N GLY A 127 15.59 38.91 10.79
CA GLY A 127 14.13 38.70 10.81
C GLY A 127 13.60 37.50 11.62
N ASP A 128 13.29 37.76 12.89
CA ASP A 128 12.27 37.12 13.76
C ASP A 128 11.98 35.60 13.59
N GLU A 129 12.53 34.78 14.50
CA GLU A 129 12.19 33.37 14.64
C GLU A 129 10.76 33.20 15.19
N SER A 130 9.87 32.60 14.39
CA SER A 130 8.66 31.97 14.91
C SER A 130 8.68 30.49 14.56
N PRO A 131 8.54 29.57 15.55
CA PRO A 131 8.55 28.14 15.25
C PRO A 131 7.25 27.79 14.54
N VAL A 132 7.33 27.48 13.25
CA VAL A 132 6.21 26.97 12.47
C VAL A 132 5.90 25.55 12.95
N SER A 133 5.00 25.44 13.92
CA SER A 133 4.37 24.18 14.28
C SER A 133 3.37 23.82 13.17
N VAL A 134 3.75 22.92 12.27
CA VAL A 134 2.83 22.35 11.29
C VAL A 134 2.10 21.18 11.97
N PRO A 135 0.79 21.29 12.27
CA PRO A 135 0.07 20.16 12.81
C PRO A 135 -0.03 19.06 11.73
N LEU A 136 0.37 17.85 12.08
CA LEU A 136 0.10 16.66 11.26
C LEU A 136 -1.41 16.39 11.30
N LEU A 137 -2.14 16.99 10.37
CA LEU A 137 -3.51 16.62 10.05
C LEU A 137 -3.47 15.30 9.25
N ILE A 138 -3.44 14.18 9.96
CA ILE A 138 -3.97 12.93 9.41
C ILE A 138 -5.49 13.04 9.53
N SER A 139 -6.11 13.75 8.58
CA SER A 139 -7.55 13.63 8.35
C SER A 139 -7.80 12.22 7.85
N ARG A 140 -8.51 11.43 8.66
CA ARG A 140 -9.40 10.40 8.15
C ARG A 140 -10.81 10.97 8.20
N LEU A 141 -11.60 10.62 7.19
CA LEU A 141 -13.06 10.68 7.19
C LEU A 141 -13.65 10.22 8.53
#